data_AF-A0A2E7N7X2-F1
#
_entry.id   AF-A0A2E7N7X2-F1
#
_cell.length_a   1.000
_cell.length_b   1.000
_cell.length_c   1.000
_cell.angle_alpha   90.00
_cell.angle_beta   90.00
_cell.angle_gamma   90.00
#
_symmetry.space_group_name_H-M   'P 1'
#
loop_
_entity.id
_entity.type
_entity.pdbx_description
1 polymer ?
#
loop_
_entity_poly.entity_id
_entity_poly.type
_entity_poly.pdbx_seq_one_letter_code
_entity_poly.pdbx_strand_id
1 'polypeptide(L)'
;MDELEEIKKKKLEELKKTPVGQMQQQAQEEEQLKQQLQQLEMIVKQALTKEALERYGNLKAAFPDRAVQLLVILAQSIQSGQITRVDDNTLKELLKKLSPEKKDIKIKRI
;
A
#
# COMPACT_ATOMS: atom_id res chain seq x y z
N MET A 1 50.43 -20.45 -8.32
CA MET A 1 50.10 -19.09 -7.88
C MET A 1 48.60 -18.79 -7.99
N ASP A 2 47.72 -19.82 -8.07
CA ASP A 2 46.29 -19.64 -8.38
C ASP A 2 45.35 -19.80 -7.17
N GLU A 3 45.72 -20.60 -6.16
CA GLU A 3 44.84 -20.89 -5.02
C GLU A 3 44.61 -19.72 -4.06
N LEU A 4 45.56 -18.77 -4.00
CA LEU A 4 45.43 -17.57 -3.15
C LEU A 4 44.39 -16.57 -3.71
N GLU A 5 44.21 -16.54 -5.04
CA GLU A 5 43.27 -15.65 -5.69
C GLU A 5 41.83 -16.17 -5.61
N GLU A 6 41.63 -17.49 -5.74
CA GLU A 6 40.33 -18.13 -5.55
C GLU A 6 39.81 -17.98 -4.12
N ILE A 7 40.66 -18.15 -3.11
CA ILE A 7 40.28 -17.98 -1.70
C ILE A 7 39.89 -16.52 -1.43
N LYS A 8 40.60 -15.55 -2.02
CA LYS A 8 40.29 -14.11 -1.88
C LYS A 8 38.97 -13.76 -2.54
N LYS A 9 38.66 -14.34 -3.70
CA LYS A 9 37.42 -14.12 -4.44
C LYS A 9 36.20 -14.70 -3.70
N LYS A 10 36.32 -15.92 -3.18
CA LYS A 10 35.26 -16.59 -2.40
C LYS A 10 34.95 -15.85 -1.09
N LYS A 11 35.99 -15.38 -0.38
CA LYS A 11 35.85 -14.59 0.86
C LYS A 11 35.17 -13.24 0.60
N LEU A 12 35.41 -12.60 -0.56
CA LEU A 12 34.79 -11.33 -0.94
C LEU A 12 33.30 -11.48 -1.27
N GLU A 13 32.92 -12.58 -1.93
CA GLU A 13 31.52 -12.89 -2.22
C GLU A 13 30.70 -13.20 -0.96
N GLU A 14 31.29 -13.91 0.02
CA GLU A 14 30.63 -14.16 1.31
C GLU A 14 30.52 -12.90 2.18
N LEU A 15 31.51 -11.99 2.12
CA LEU A 15 31.45 -10.70 2.84
C LEU A 15 30.38 -9.76 2.26
N LYS A 16 30.13 -9.80 0.94
CA LYS A 16 29.03 -9.07 0.29
C LYS A 16 27.64 -9.62 0.68
N LYS A 17 27.57 -10.87 1.15
CA LYS A 17 26.31 -11.55 1.49
C LYS A 17 25.83 -11.32 2.94
N THR A 18 26.54 -10.54 3.74
CA THR A 18 26.11 -10.19 5.12
C THR A 18 25.97 -8.66 5.22
N PRO A 19 25.27 -8.12 6.22
CA PRO A 19 23.83 -7.78 6.31
C PRO A 19 23.21 -6.92 5.17
N VAL A 20 23.98 -6.51 4.15
CA VAL A 20 23.44 -5.72 3.02
C VAL A 20 22.41 -6.52 2.21
N GLY A 21 22.60 -7.83 2.04
CA GLY A 21 21.65 -8.69 1.32
C GLY A 21 20.27 -8.82 1.97
N GLN A 22 20.18 -8.85 3.31
CA GLN A 22 18.90 -8.92 4.03
C GLN A 22 18.18 -7.57 4.04
N MET A 23 18.92 -6.47 4.26
CA MET A 23 18.35 -5.12 4.18
C MET A 23 17.93 -4.77 2.74
N GLN A 24 18.67 -5.25 1.74
CA GLN A 24 18.35 -5.09 0.33
C GLN A 24 17.15 -5.95 -0.09
N GLN A 25 16.99 -7.16 0.45
CA GLN A 25 15.78 -7.98 0.26
C GLN A 25 14.54 -7.30 0.85
N GLN A 26 14.61 -6.82 2.10
CA GLN A 26 13.49 -6.08 2.71
C GLN A 26 13.18 -4.77 1.97
N ALA A 27 14.20 -4.04 1.53
CA ALA A 27 14.02 -2.82 0.75
C ALA A 27 13.39 -3.10 -0.62
N GLN A 28 13.76 -4.21 -1.26
CA GLN A 28 13.17 -4.65 -2.53
C GLN A 28 11.70 -5.05 -2.35
N GLU A 29 11.36 -5.77 -1.29
CA GLU A 29 9.97 -6.16 -0.99
C GLU A 29 9.10 -4.94 -0.68
N GLU A 30 9.61 -3.99 0.12
CA GLU A 30 8.88 -2.76 0.42
C GLU A 30 8.70 -1.88 -0.83
N GLU A 31 9.72 -1.79 -1.69
CA GLU A 31 9.65 -1.06 -2.94
C GLU A 31 8.63 -1.68 -3.89
N GLN A 32 8.62 -3.01 -4.04
CA GLN A 32 7.61 -3.73 -4.83
C GLN A 32 6.19 -3.47 -4.32
N LEU A 33 5.98 -3.48 -2.99
CA LEU A 33 4.68 -3.19 -2.40
C LEU A 33 4.24 -1.76 -2.72
N LYS A 34 5.18 -0.80 -2.60
CA LYS A 34 4.95 0.60 -2.93
C LYS A 34 4.57 0.78 -4.40
N GLN A 35 5.28 0.11 -5.30
CA GLN A 35 4.99 0.17 -6.73
C GLN A 35 3.60 -0.37 -7.04
N GLN A 36 3.20 -1.50 -6.44
CA GLN A 36 1.84 -2.03 -6.58
C GLN A 36 0.78 -1.05 -6.07
N LEU A 37 0.98 -0.49 -4.87
CA LEU A 37 0.08 0.53 -4.30
C LEU A 37 -0.04 1.76 -5.21
N GLN A 38 1.07 2.21 -5.81
CA GLN A 38 1.06 3.34 -6.74
C GLN A 38 0.32 3.03 -8.04
N GLN A 39 0.47 1.82 -8.58
CA GLN A 39 -0.27 1.38 -9.77
C GLN A 39 -1.78 1.34 -9.49
N LEU A 40 -2.19 0.75 -8.35
CA LEU A 40 -3.58 0.74 -7.92
C LEU A 40 -4.12 2.17 -7.73
N GLU A 41 -3.34 3.04 -7.09
CA GLU A 41 -3.72 4.45 -6.90
C GLU A 41 -3.90 5.18 -8.24
N MET A 42 -3.08 4.88 -9.24
CA MET A 42 -3.16 5.49 -10.56
C MET A 42 -4.44 5.07 -11.29
N ILE A 43 -4.83 3.80 -11.21
CA ILE A 43 -6.08 3.27 -11.78
C ILE A 43 -7.29 3.92 -11.09
N VAL A 44 -7.27 3.94 -9.75
CA VAL A 44 -8.36 4.54 -8.96
C VAL A 44 -8.49 6.03 -9.25
N LYS A 45 -7.39 6.78 -9.36
CA LYS A 45 -7.40 8.22 -9.71
C LYS A 45 -8.04 8.52 -11.06
N GLN A 46 -7.92 7.62 -12.04
CA GLN A 46 -8.57 7.80 -13.34
C GLN A 46 -10.09 7.60 -13.27
N ALA A 47 -10.57 6.77 -12.33
CA ALA A 47 -11.99 6.57 -12.09
C ALA A 47 -12.60 7.64 -11.17
N LEU A 48 -11.79 8.32 -10.35
CA LEU A 48 -12.26 9.38 -9.45
C LEU A 48 -12.55 10.68 -10.21
N THR A 49 -13.62 11.38 -9.82
CA THR A 49 -13.84 12.77 -10.25
C THR A 49 -12.89 13.73 -9.53
N LYS A 50 -12.75 14.96 -10.03
CA LYS A 50 -11.87 15.98 -9.43
C LYS A 50 -12.18 16.21 -7.94
N GLU A 51 -13.47 16.33 -7.62
CA GLU A 51 -13.95 16.51 -6.24
C GLU A 51 -13.62 15.30 -5.35
N ALA A 52 -13.80 14.08 -5.88
CA ALA A 52 -13.48 12.85 -5.15
C ALA A 52 -11.97 12.70 -4.91
N LEU A 53 -11.14 13.12 -5.87
CA LEU A 53 -9.69 13.08 -5.79
C LEU A 53 -9.17 14.08 -4.73
N GLU A 54 -9.72 15.28 -4.67
CA GLU A 54 -9.42 16.25 -3.60
C GLU A 54 -9.81 15.71 -2.22
N ARG A 55 -11.00 15.12 -2.08
CA ARG A 55 -11.43 14.50 -0.82
C ARG A 55 -10.52 13.33 -0.43
N TYR A 56 -10.17 12.47 -1.38
CA TYR A 56 -9.23 11.38 -1.15
C TYR A 56 -7.86 11.89 -0.71
N GLY A 57 -7.34 12.96 -1.33
CA GLY A 57 -6.09 13.59 -0.94
C GLY A 57 -6.12 14.12 0.50
N ASN A 58 -7.17 14.85 0.85
CA ASN A 58 -7.38 15.35 2.22
C ASN A 58 -7.53 14.20 3.24
N LEU A 59 -8.26 13.14 2.87
CA LEU A 59 -8.41 11.95 3.71
C LEU A 59 -7.08 11.22 3.89
N LYS A 60 -6.27 11.08 2.83
CA LYS A 60 -4.96 10.44 2.90
C LYS A 60 -4.00 11.20 3.82
N ALA A 61 -4.08 12.53 3.82
CA ALA A 61 -3.30 13.36 4.73
C ALA A 61 -3.78 13.27 6.19
N ALA A 62 -5.09 13.26 6.42
CA ALA A 62 -5.66 13.23 7.77
C ALA A 62 -5.69 11.82 8.40
N PHE A 63 -6.01 10.80 7.61
CA PHE A 63 -6.24 9.41 8.03
C PHE A 63 -5.73 8.43 6.95
N PRO A 64 -4.42 8.19 6.88
CA PRO A 64 -3.82 7.35 5.85
C PRO A 64 -4.35 5.91 5.86
N ASP A 65 -4.63 5.34 7.04
CA ASP A 65 -5.19 3.99 7.18
C ASP A 65 -6.54 3.84 6.46
N ARG A 66 -7.45 4.80 6.65
CA ARG A 66 -8.75 4.82 5.97
C ARG A 66 -8.61 5.03 4.46
N ALA A 67 -7.63 5.83 4.04
CA ALA A 67 -7.37 6.05 2.63
C ALA A 67 -6.90 4.77 1.93
N VAL A 68 -6.03 3.97 2.56
CA VAL A 68 -5.59 2.68 2.02
C VAL A 68 -6.76 1.71 1.91
N GLN A 69 -7.60 1.59 2.94
CA GLN A 69 -8.78 0.72 2.89
C GLN A 69 -9.75 1.13 1.77
N LEU A 70 -10.01 2.43 1.63
CA LEU A 70 -10.85 2.96 0.57
C LEU A 70 -10.26 2.67 -0.82
N LEU A 71 -8.95 2.83 -0.98
CA LEU A 71 -8.24 2.57 -2.24
C LEU A 71 -8.36 1.10 -2.65
N VAL A 72 -8.23 0.15 -1.71
CA VAL A 72 -8.41 -1.27 -1.99
C VAL A 72 -9.83 -1.59 -2.46
N ILE A 73 -10.84 -1.05 -1.78
CA ILE A 73 -12.25 -1.26 -2.13
C ILE A 73 -12.59 -0.67 -3.51
N LEU A 74 -12.09 0.53 -3.79
CA LEU A 74 -12.27 1.17 -5.10
C LEU A 74 -11.56 0.39 -6.20
N ALA A 75 -10.32 -0.04 -5.96
CA ALA A 75 -9.57 -0.84 -6.92
C ALA A 75 -10.31 -2.14 -7.27
N GLN A 76 -10.82 -2.86 -6.27
CA GLN A 76 -11.62 -4.08 -6.50
C GLN A 76 -12.91 -3.78 -7.27
N SER A 77 -13.61 -2.70 -6.92
CA SER A 77 -14.87 -2.32 -7.60
C SER A 77 -14.65 -1.94 -9.07
N ILE A 78 -13.54 -1.28 -9.37
CA ILE A 78 -13.13 -0.92 -10.74
C ILE A 78 -12.70 -2.16 -11.51
N GLN A 79 -11.89 -3.05 -10.91
CA GLN A 79 -11.48 -4.30 -11.54
C GLN A 79 -12.66 -5.23 -11.84
N SER A 80 -13.67 -5.25 -10.96
CA SER A 80 -14.91 -6.00 -11.19
C SER A 80 -15.81 -5.36 -12.26
N GLY A 81 -15.49 -4.16 -12.75
CA GLY A 81 -16.28 -3.42 -13.73
C GLY A 81 -17.63 -2.90 -13.19
N GLN A 82 -17.86 -2.97 -11.88
CA GLN A 82 -19.11 -2.48 -11.27
C GLN A 82 -19.15 -0.96 -11.17
N ILE A 83 -18.00 -0.30 -11.14
CA ILE A 83 -17.89 1.15 -10.98
C ILE A 83 -16.88 1.69 -12.01
N THR A 84 -17.38 2.41 -13.01
CA THR A 84 -16.54 3.11 -14.00
C THR A 84 -16.14 4.51 -13.53
N ARG A 85 -16.97 5.14 -12.70
CA ARG A 85 -16.74 6.48 -12.17
C ARG A 85 -17.14 6.58 -10.71
N VAL A 86 -16.26 7.20 -9.91
CA VAL A 86 -16.46 7.38 -8.47
C VAL A 86 -16.59 8.88 -8.20
N ASP A 87 -17.81 9.27 -7.83
CA ASP A 87 -18.12 10.64 -7.41
C ASP A 87 -17.90 10.85 -5.91
N ASP A 88 -17.84 12.12 -5.50
CA ASP A 88 -17.68 12.54 -4.11
C ASP A 88 -18.77 11.93 -3.19
N ASN A 89 -20.00 11.85 -3.68
CA ASN A 89 -21.12 11.26 -2.94
C ASN A 89 -20.89 9.77 -2.65
N THR A 90 -20.46 8.99 -3.65
CA THR A 90 -20.13 7.56 -3.49
C THR A 90 -18.96 7.38 -2.53
N LEU A 91 -17.96 8.25 -2.59
CA LEU A 91 -16.83 8.24 -1.68
C LEU A 91 -17.27 8.48 -0.23
N LYS A 92 -18.16 9.46 0.00
CA LYS A 92 -18.74 9.74 1.32
C LYS A 92 -19.57 8.58 1.86
N GLU A 93 -20.38 7.94 1.01
CA GLU A 93 -21.18 6.77 1.36
C GLU A 93 -20.28 5.61 1.80
N LEU A 94 -19.21 5.32 1.05
CA LEU A 94 -18.22 4.32 1.41
C LEU A 94 -17.53 4.68 2.73
N LEU A 95 -17.11 5.94 2.91
CA LEU A 95 -16.46 6.40 4.14
C LEU A 95 -17.36 6.34 5.37
N LYS A 96 -18.68 6.53 5.22
CA LYS A 96 -19.66 6.29 6.28
C LYS A 96 -19.71 4.82 6.65
N LYS A 97 -19.71 3.91 5.67
CA LYS A 97 -19.70 2.46 5.92
C LYS A 97 -18.39 1.95 6.53
N LEU A 98 -17.25 2.54 6.15
CA LEU A 98 -15.95 2.23 6.75
C LEU A 98 -15.77 2.82 8.15
N SER A 99 -16.49 3.90 8.46
CA SER A 99 -16.49 4.42 9.82
C SER A 99 -17.22 3.42 10.69
N PRO A 100 -16.58 2.81 11.70
CA PRO A 100 -17.33 2.05 12.68
C PRO A 100 -18.26 3.06 13.36
N GLU A 101 -19.57 2.95 13.12
CA GLU A 101 -20.54 3.45 14.09
C GLU A 101 -20.08 2.90 15.43
N LYS A 102 -19.58 3.82 16.28
CA LYS A 102 -19.11 3.64 17.65
C LYS A 102 -19.03 2.15 18.01
N LYS A 103 -17.83 1.56 17.95
CA LYS A 103 -17.61 0.32 18.69
C LYS A 103 -17.92 0.65 20.15
N ASP A 104 -19.14 0.36 20.57
CA ASP A 104 -19.50 0.12 21.95
C ASP A 104 -18.54 -0.98 22.41
N ILE A 105 -17.39 -0.57 22.93
CA ILE A 105 -16.49 -1.48 23.62
C ILE A 105 -17.23 -1.81 24.91
N LYS A 106 -18.16 -2.78 24.83
CA LYS A 106 -18.69 -3.47 26.01
C LYS A 106 -17.52 -4.21 26.64
N ILE A 107 -16.71 -3.50 27.42
CA ILE A 107 -15.78 -4.12 28.35
C ILE A 107 -16.64 -4.80 29.40
N LYS A 108 -16.91 -6.09 29.19
CA LYS A 108 -17.44 -6.96 30.22
C LYS A 108 -16.28 -7.26 31.16
N ARG A 109 -16.19 -6.49 32.25
CA ARG A 109 -15.29 -6.77 33.36
C ARG A 109 -15.87 -8.00 34.08
N ILE A 110 -15.13 -9.10 34.05
CA ILE A 110 -15.37 -10.26 34.93
C ILE A 110 -14.89 -9.93 36.35
#